data_AF-A0A0M4SS04-F1
#
_entry.id   AF-A0A0M4SS04-F1
#
_cell.length_a   1.000
_cell.length_b   1.000
_cell.length_c   1.000
_cell.angle_alpha   90.00
_cell.angle_beta   90.00
_cell.angle_gamma   90.00
#
_symmetry.space_group_name_H-M   'P 1'
#
loop_
_entity.id
_entity.type
_entity.pdbx_description
1 polymer ?
#
loop_
_entity_poly.entity_id
_entity_poly.type
_entity_poly.pdbx_seq_one_letter_code
_entity_poly.pdbx_strand_id
1 'polypeptide(L)'
;MKKILLMSLLCLAIIACGKKEKAKQEIAETTNVTQEQNVEVPNPFVEVKTLDEASKIAGFTLEVPVTYEDYKKQVIQAIENDMIEVIYLEEESGYEGLRIRKAKGTDDISGDYNEYKNVETMKVGDYDVTEKGDEGNIFIVTWTDGTYSYAIDTDRAELSKEDVANLISNIK
;
A
#
# COMPACT_ATOMS: atom_id res chain seq x y z
N MET A 1 17.00 -59.85 -31.54
CA MET A 1 17.45 -58.94 -32.62
C MET A 1 18.53 -58.04 -32.01
N LYS A 2 19.83 -58.36 -32.17
CA LYS A 2 20.82 -57.69 -33.06
C LYS A 2 20.92 -56.18 -32.78
N LYS A 3 22.02 -55.53 -32.35
CA LYS A 3 23.48 -55.83 -32.18
C LYS A 3 24.04 -54.79 -31.16
N ILE A 4 24.80 -55.18 -30.13
CA ILE A 4 26.28 -55.09 -29.97
C ILE A 4 26.92 -53.73 -30.32
N LEU A 5 27.52 -53.07 -29.31
CA LEU A 5 28.88 -52.48 -29.32
C LEU A 5 29.28 -52.19 -27.84
N LEU A 6 30.21 -52.93 -27.20
CA LEU A 6 31.69 -52.73 -27.15
C LEU A 6 32.08 -51.27 -26.79
N MET A 7 33.01 -50.96 -25.88
CA MET A 7 34.08 -51.70 -25.22
C MET A 7 34.66 -50.82 -24.09
N SER A 8 35.01 -51.43 -22.96
CA SER A 8 35.79 -50.84 -21.86
C SER A 8 37.23 -50.51 -22.29
N LEU A 9 37.79 -49.37 -21.85
CA LEU A 9 39.23 -49.23 -21.69
C LEU A 9 39.59 -48.50 -20.38
N LEU A 10 40.16 -49.30 -19.49
CA LEU A 10 40.86 -48.98 -18.26
C LEU A 10 42.28 -48.51 -18.62
N CYS A 11 42.78 -47.42 -18.02
CA CYS A 11 44.21 -47.24 -17.75
C CYS A 11 44.40 -46.27 -16.57
N LEU A 12 44.60 -46.83 -15.37
CA LEU A 12 45.42 -46.17 -14.35
C LEU A 12 46.89 -46.30 -14.78
N ALA A 13 47.60 -45.18 -14.83
CA ALA A 13 49.05 -45.16 -14.71
C ALA A 13 49.45 -43.90 -13.93
N ILE A 14 49.64 -44.12 -12.63
CA ILE A 14 50.42 -43.27 -11.74
C ILE A 14 51.90 -43.50 -12.14
N ILE A 15 52.75 -42.46 -12.13
CA ILE A 15 54.11 -42.45 -11.55
C ILE A 15 54.91 -41.22 -12.04
N ALA A 16 55.39 -40.46 -11.06
CA ALA A 16 56.61 -39.63 -11.00
C ALA A 16 56.71 -38.44 -11.97
N CYS A 17 57.30 -37.30 -11.61
CA CYS A 17 58.30 -37.03 -10.60
C CYS A 17 58.16 -35.58 -10.13
N GLY A 18 58.66 -35.30 -8.92
CA GLY A 18 58.36 -34.08 -8.19
C GLY A 18 59.26 -32.87 -8.46
N LYS A 19 58.96 -31.85 -7.65
CA LYS A 19 59.72 -30.64 -7.24
C LYS A 19 59.89 -29.50 -8.26
N LYS A 20 59.17 -28.41 -8.00
CA LYS A 20 59.63 -27.16 -7.34
C LYS A 20 58.44 -26.19 -7.22
N GLU A 21 57.90 -26.00 -6.02
CA GLU A 21 58.16 -24.89 -5.09
C GLU A 21 57.33 -23.63 -5.39
N LYS A 22 56.42 -23.27 -4.48
CA LYS A 22 56.29 -21.91 -3.90
C LYS A 22 55.34 -21.90 -2.70
N ALA A 23 55.79 -21.19 -1.67
CA ALA A 23 55.17 -20.97 -0.37
C ALA A 23 53.89 -20.12 -0.42
N LYS A 24 53.01 -20.24 0.59
CA LYS A 24 52.92 -19.31 1.74
C LYS A 24 51.52 -19.33 2.41
N GLN A 25 51.52 -19.63 3.71
CA GLN A 25 50.66 -19.21 4.82
C GLN A 25 49.14 -19.00 4.65
N GLU A 26 48.41 -19.90 5.31
CA GLU A 26 47.32 -19.68 6.28
C GLU A 26 47.03 -18.22 6.69
N ILE A 27 45.78 -17.78 6.51
CA ILE A 27 45.11 -16.80 7.38
C ILE A 27 43.62 -17.16 7.45
N ALA A 28 43.10 -17.20 8.68
CA ALA A 28 41.73 -17.49 9.07
C ALA A 28 40.69 -16.63 8.32
N GLU A 29 39.64 -17.30 7.85
CA GLU A 29 38.51 -16.68 7.18
C GLU A 29 37.50 -16.21 8.25
N THR A 30 37.59 -14.92 8.60
CA THR A 30 36.56 -14.24 9.38
C THR A 30 35.35 -14.04 8.49
N THR A 31 34.35 -14.90 8.63
CA THR A 31 33.04 -14.73 8.00
C THR A 31 32.36 -13.50 8.60
N ASN A 32 32.55 -12.33 8.00
CA ASN A 32 31.71 -11.17 8.28
C ASN A 32 30.33 -11.43 7.67
N VAL A 33 29.42 -11.93 8.50
CA VAL A 33 27.99 -11.89 8.20
C VAL A 33 27.56 -10.44 8.34
N THR A 34 27.42 -9.74 7.22
CA THR A 34 26.72 -8.46 7.19
C THR A 34 25.25 -8.78 7.49
N GLN A 35 24.82 -8.55 8.74
CA GLN A 35 23.40 -8.50 9.06
C GLN A 35 22.81 -7.36 8.22
N GLU A 36 21.95 -7.72 7.26
CA GLU A 36 21.05 -6.76 6.64
C GLU A 36 20.24 -6.12 7.78
N GLN A 37 20.61 -4.90 8.15
CA GLN A 37 19.81 -4.10 9.06
C GLN A 37 18.52 -3.82 8.31
N ASN A 38 17.44 -4.46 8.74
CA ASN A 38 16.10 -4.18 8.26
C ASN A 38 15.79 -2.74 8.71
N VAL A 39 16.04 -1.76 7.83
CA VAL A 39 15.75 -0.36 8.10
C VAL A 39 14.24 -0.21 7.97
N GLU A 40 13.56 -0.27 9.10
CA GLU A 40 12.13 0.02 9.17
C GLU A 40 11.95 1.51 8.92
N VAL A 41 11.27 1.86 7.81
CA VAL A 41 10.88 3.24 7.55
C VAL A 41 9.81 3.61 8.57
N PRO A 42 9.97 4.70 9.33
CA PRO A 42 8.99 5.07 10.35
C PRO A 42 7.62 5.33 9.73
N ASN A 43 6.56 4.86 10.38
CA ASN A 43 5.18 5.18 10.00
C ASN A 43 4.92 6.68 10.26
N PRO A 44 4.57 7.48 9.23
CA PRO A 44 4.34 8.91 9.39
C PRO A 44 3.00 9.28 10.05
N PHE A 45 2.06 8.33 10.16
CA PHE A 45 0.73 8.60 10.71
C PHE A 45 0.74 8.75 12.24
N VAL A 46 0.03 9.77 12.71
CA VAL A 46 -0.26 10.01 14.12
C VAL A 46 -1.76 9.85 14.35
N GLU A 47 -2.14 8.86 15.15
CA GLU A 47 -3.53 8.67 15.58
C GLU A 47 -3.92 9.72 16.63
N VAL A 48 -5.10 10.30 16.47
CA VAL A 48 -5.67 11.35 17.34
C VAL A 48 -7.13 11.08 17.65
N LYS A 49 -7.69 11.79 18.64
CA LYS A 49 -9.07 11.54 19.09
C LYS A 49 -10.11 12.35 18.33
N THR A 50 -9.71 13.46 17.72
CA THR A 50 -10.64 14.41 17.08
C THR A 50 -10.08 14.96 15.78
N LEU A 51 -10.98 15.38 14.88
CA LEU A 51 -10.62 16.08 13.66
C LEU A 51 -9.92 17.42 13.93
N ASP A 52 -10.20 18.07 15.07
CA ASP A 52 -9.50 19.30 15.48
C ASP A 52 -8.03 19.04 15.82
N GLU A 53 -7.71 17.90 16.43
CA GLU A 53 -6.33 17.48 16.68
C GLU A 53 -5.62 17.14 15.37
N ALA A 54 -6.29 16.40 14.48
CA ALA A 54 -5.77 16.07 13.15
C ALA A 54 -5.47 17.34 12.34
N SER A 55 -6.37 18.32 12.41
CA SER A 55 -6.25 19.59 11.68
C SER A 55 -5.03 20.40 12.11
N LYS A 56 -4.66 20.35 13.39
CA LYS A 56 -3.43 21.00 13.90
C LYS A 56 -2.16 20.34 13.37
N ILE A 57 -2.20 19.02 13.16
CA ILE A 57 -1.07 18.25 12.64
C ILE A 57 -0.95 18.48 11.12
N ALA A 58 -2.04 18.33 10.37
CA ALA A 58 -2.04 18.42 8.91
C ALA A 58 -1.98 19.88 8.38
N GLY A 59 -2.39 20.85 9.20
CA GLY A 59 -2.40 22.27 8.83
C GLY A 59 -3.60 22.68 7.95
N PHE A 60 -4.65 21.87 7.91
CA PHE A 60 -5.93 22.15 7.24
C PHE A 60 -7.05 21.33 7.90
N THR A 61 -8.30 21.69 7.64
CA THR A 61 -9.47 20.99 8.20
C THR A 61 -10.00 19.92 7.26
N LEU A 62 -10.69 18.93 7.84
CA LEU A 62 -11.50 17.96 7.14
C LEU A 62 -12.87 17.85 7.83
N GLU A 63 -13.96 18.08 7.10
CA GLU A 63 -15.32 17.72 7.52
C GLU A 63 -15.70 16.36 6.92
N VAL A 64 -16.29 15.46 7.72
CA VAL A 64 -16.85 14.16 7.27
C VAL A 64 -18.06 13.78 8.11
N PRO A 65 -18.94 12.88 7.64
CA PRO A 65 -20.00 12.28 8.47
C PRO A 65 -19.44 11.60 9.72
N VAL A 66 -20.15 11.67 10.85
CA VAL A 66 -19.69 11.02 12.11
C VAL A 66 -19.77 9.49 12.03
N THR A 67 -20.67 8.96 11.21
CA THR A 67 -20.90 7.53 10.98
C THR A 67 -21.22 7.29 9.52
N TYR A 68 -21.04 6.06 9.04
CA TYR A 68 -21.53 5.63 7.74
C TYR A 68 -22.22 4.27 7.89
N GLU A 69 -23.51 4.19 7.58
CA GLU A 69 -24.31 2.95 7.73
C GLU A 69 -24.08 2.25 9.08
N ASP A 70 -23.61 1.00 9.07
CA ASP A 70 -23.29 0.19 10.24
C ASP A 70 -21.91 0.51 10.85
N TYR A 71 -21.09 1.32 10.18
CA TYR A 71 -19.75 1.73 10.60
C TYR A 71 -19.82 3.01 11.45
N LYS A 72 -20.02 2.82 12.75
CA LYS A 72 -20.30 3.91 13.72
C LYS A 72 -19.08 4.37 14.52
N LYS A 73 -17.97 3.64 14.43
CA LYS A 73 -16.70 4.01 15.08
C LYS A 73 -15.75 4.63 14.06
N GLN A 74 -14.98 5.62 14.51
CA GLN A 74 -13.91 6.23 13.71
C GLN A 74 -12.53 6.01 14.35
N VAL A 75 -11.52 5.80 13.50
CA VAL A 75 -10.11 6.03 13.82
C VAL A 75 -9.65 7.23 12.98
N ILE A 76 -9.03 8.22 13.62
CA ILE A 76 -8.59 9.45 12.96
C ILE A 76 -7.07 9.50 13.01
N GLN A 77 -6.45 9.68 11.85
CA GLN A 77 -5.01 9.78 11.73
C GLN A 77 -4.62 11.00 10.92
N ALA A 78 -3.42 11.53 11.18
CA ALA A 78 -2.87 12.64 10.42
C ALA A 78 -1.39 12.46 10.14
N ILE A 79 -0.96 12.99 9.00
CA ILE A 79 0.46 13.19 8.66
C ILE A 79 0.75 14.67 8.77
N GLU A 80 1.86 15.01 9.43
CA GLU A 80 2.26 16.39 9.67
C GLU A 80 2.35 17.17 8.35
N ASN A 81 1.63 18.30 8.28
CA ASN A 81 1.54 19.20 7.13
C ASN A 81 1.04 18.58 5.81
N ASP A 82 0.44 17.38 5.83
CA ASP A 82 0.20 16.61 4.60
C ASP A 82 -1.21 16.04 4.47
N MET A 83 -1.65 15.16 5.38
CA MET A 83 -2.87 14.35 5.21
C MET A 83 -3.70 14.23 6.49
N ILE A 84 -5.03 14.15 6.34
CA ILE A 84 -5.95 13.62 7.35
C ILE A 84 -6.64 12.38 6.77
N GLU A 85 -6.72 11.31 7.57
CA GLU A 85 -7.42 10.06 7.27
C GLU A 85 -8.45 9.77 8.35
N VAL A 86 -9.64 9.35 7.94
CA VAL A 86 -10.71 8.89 8.82
C VAL A 86 -11.15 7.49 8.36
N ILE A 87 -10.95 6.51 9.22
CA ILE A 87 -11.31 5.10 8.97
C ILE A 87 -12.61 4.79 9.72
N TYR A 88 -13.61 4.27 9.01
CA TYR A 88 -14.91 3.89 9.56
C TYR A 88 -14.93 2.40 9.87
N LEU A 89 -15.21 2.07 11.12
CA LEU A 89 -15.21 0.71 11.65
C LEU A 89 -16.59 0.34 12.18
N GLU A 90 -16.95 -0.93 12.00
CA GLU A 90 -18.09 -1.53 12.68
C GLU A 90 -17.74 -1.72 14.18
N GLU A 91 -18.68 -1.47 15.09
CA GLU A 91 -18.41 -1.35 16.53
C GLU A 91 -18.03 -2.68 17.20
N GLU A 92 -18.69 -3.77 16.83
CA GLU A 92 -18.53 -5.08 17.48
C GLU A 92 -17.29 -5.83 16.97
N SER A 93 -17.13 -5.89 15.65
CA SER A 93 -16.07 -6.63 14.96
C SER A 93 -14.80 -5.81 14.77
N GLY A 94 -14.89 -4.49 14.73
CA GLY A 94 -13.78 -3.60 14.39
C GLY A 94 -13.37 -3.68 12.91
N TYR A 95 -14.18 -4.30 12.06
CA TYR A 95 -13.92 -4.38 10.63
C TYR A 95 -14.10 -3.02 9.96
N GLU A 96 -13.16 -2.69 9.07
CA GLU A 96 -13.22 -1.49 8.25
C GLU A 96 -14.31 -1.63 7.19
N GLY A 97 -15.08 -0.55 7.03
CA GLY A 97 -16.04 -0.37 5.96
C GLY A 97 -15.45 0.45 4.84
N LEU A 98 -14.99 1.66 5.18
CA LEU A 98 -14.31 2.56 4.27
C LEU A 98 -13.37 3.50 5.02
N ARG A 99 -12.54 4.20 4.28
CA ARG A 99 -11.80 5.37 4.75
C ARG A 99 -12.01 6.57 3.84
N ILE A 100 -11.88 7.74 4.45
CA ILE A 100 -11.90 9.03 3.77
C ILE A 100 -10.56 9.72 4.01
N ARG A 101 -9.95 10.24 2.96
CA ARG A 101 -8.70 11.00 3.03
C ARG A 101 -8.84 12.38 2.41
N LYS A 102 -8.09 13.32 2.98
CA LYS A 102 -7.82 14.62 2.38
C LYS A 102 -6.34 14.96 2.53
N ALA A 103 -5.70 15.36 1.45
CA ALA A 103 -4.30 15.78 1.46
C ALA A 103 -4.03 16.95 0.52
N LYS A 104 -2.91 17.66 0.72
CA LYS A 104 -2.50 18.74 -0.18
C LYS A 104 -2.12 18.19 -1.56
N GLY A 105 -2.51 18.90 -2.61
CA GLY A 105 -2.18 18.55 -3.99
C GLY A 105 -3.40 18.08 -4.78
N THR A 106 -3.13 17.42 -5.91
CA THR A 106 -4.16 16.97 -6.86
C THR A 106 -3.95 15.52 -7.30
N ASP A 107 -3.01 14.82 -6.67
CA ASP A 107 -2.69 13.42 -6.98
C ASP A 107 -3.71 12.48 -6.33
N ASP A 108 -3.77 11.24 -6.81
CA ASP A 108 -4.59 10.19 -6.19
C ASP A 108 -3.99 9.77 -4.85
N ILE A 109 -4.78 9.91 -3.79
CA ILE A 109 -4.40 9.58 -2.40
C ILE A 109 -5.17 8.39 -1.83
N SER A 110 -5.88 7.63 -2.67
CA SER A 110 -6.64 6.44 -2.27
C SER A 110 -5.75 5.35 -1.65
N GLY A 111 -4.44 5.37 -1.91
CA GLY A 111 -3.48 4.38 -1.39
C GLY A 111 -3.71 2.97 -1.94
N ASP A 112 -4.61 2.85 -2.92
CA ASP A 112 -4.90 1.64 -3.65
C ASP A 112 -4.22 1.71 -5.01
N TYR A 113 -3.31 0.77 -5.25
CA TYR A 113 -2.53 0.65 -6.48
C TYR A 113 -3.06 -0.44 -7.42
N ASN A 114 -4.24 -0.99 -7.15
CA ASN A 114 -4.88 -1.96 -8.01
C ASN A 114 -5.38 -1.31 -9.32
N GLU A 115 -5.47 -2.13 -10.36
CA GLU A 115 -6.10 -1.76 -11.62
C GLU A 115 -7.54 -2.24 -11.64
N TYR A 116 -8.45 -1.36 -12.06
CA TYR A 116 -9.88 -1.62 -12.14
C TYR A 116 -10.34 -1.58 -13.60
N LYS A 117 -11.28 -2.45 -13.98
CA LYS A 117 -11.82 -2.50 -15.35
C LYS A 117 -12.71 -1.31 -15.64
N ASN A 118 -13.44 -0.81 -14.62
CA ASN A 118 -14.29 0.36 -14.76
C ASN A 118 -13.63 1.56 -14.11
N VAL A 119 -13.41 2.60 -14.91
CA VAL A 119 -12.96 3.92 -14.45
C VAL A 119 -13.85 4.95 -15.14
N GLU A 120 -14.65 5.66 -14.36
CA GLU A 120 -15.60 6.65 -14.85
C GLU A 120 -15.34 8.00 -14.19
N THR A 121 -15.34 9.07 -15.00
CA THR A 121 -15.31 10.44 -14.48
C THR A 121 -16.64 11.12 -14.75
N MET A 122 -17.24 11.70 -13.72
CA MET A 122 -18.52 12.37 -13.78
C MET A 122 -18.57 13.60 -12.89
N LYS A 123 -19.53 14.48 -13.14
CA LYS A 123 -19.73 15.69 -12.35
C LYS A 123 -20.63 15.41 -11.15
N VAL A 124 -20.16 15.73 -9.95
CA VAL A 124 -20.94 15.70 -8.70
C VAL A 124 -20.77 17.03 -8.00
N GLY A 125 -21.83 17.84 -7.96
CA GLY A 125 -21.72 19.23 -7.56
C GLY A 125 -20.73 19.98 -8.46
N ASP A 126 -19.74 20.62 -7.86
CA ASP A 126 -18.71 21.39 -8.57
C ASP A 126 -17.51 20.53 -9.00
N TYR A 127 -17.39 19.30 -8.48
CA TYR A 127 -16.21 18.46 -8.69
C TYR A 127 -16.34 17.56 -9.91
N ASP A 128 -15.20 17.30 -10.55
CA ASP A 128 -15.04 16.17 -11.45
C ASP A 128 -14.54 14.98 -10.61
N VAL A 129 -15.41 13.99 -10.45
CA VAL A 129 -15.23 12.83 -9.58
C VAL A 129 -14.87 11.64 -10.43
N THR A 130 -13.80 10.93 -10.07
CA THR A 130 -13.41 9.67 -10.68
C THR A 130 -13.75 8.51 -9.76
N GLU A 131 -14.59 7.62 -10.24
CA GLU A 131 -14.95 6.37 -9.59
C GLU A 131 -14.23 5.20 -10.28
N LYS A 132 -13.65 4.29 -9.49
CA LYS A 132 -12.97 3.09 -9.98
C LYS A 132 -13.56 1.86 -9.32
N GLY A 133 -13.75 0.81 -10.11
CA GLY A 133 -14.46 -0.37 -9.64
C GLY A 133 -14.49 -1.54 -10.61
N ASP A 134 -15.04 -2.66 -10.15
CA ASP A 134 -15.26 -3.87 -10.95
C ASP A 134 -16.62 -4.49 -10.62
N GLU A 135 -17.20 -5.20 -11.60
CA GLU A 135 -18.40 -6.03 -11.41
C GLU A 135 -19.62 -5.27 -10.83
N GLY A 136 -19.67 -3.95 -11.06
CA GLY A 136 -20.75 -3.08 -10.59
C GLY A 136 -20.47 -2.43 -9.23
N ASN A 137 -19.38 -2.79 -8.56
CA ASN A 137 -18.95 -2.18 -7.30
C ASN A 137 -18.12 -0.93 -7.57
N ILE A 138 -18.17 0.03 -6.64
CA ILE A 138 -17.30 1.20 -6.60
C ILE A 138 -16.35 1.01 -5.42
N PHE A 139 -15.06 0.89 -5.69
CA PHE A 139 -14.06 0.69 -4.66
C PHE A 139 -13.35 1.99 -4.27
N ILE A 140 -13.00 2.79 -5.28
CA ILE A 140 -12.29 4.04 -5.10
C ILE A 140 -13.11 5.19 -5.68
N VAL A 141 -13.22 6.28 -4.93
CA VAL A 141 -13.74 7.56 -5.40
C VAL A 141 -12.70 8.63 -5.14
N THR A 142 -12.34 9.41 -6.16
CA THR A 142 -11.33 10.48 -6.03
C THR A 142 -11.84 11.77 -6.66
N TRP A 143 -11.53 12.90 -6.03
CA TRP A 143 -11.79 14.23 -6.59
C TRP A 143 -10.81 15.25 -6.02
N THR A 144 -10.78 16.45 -6.60
CA THR A 144 -9.97 17.56 -6.11
C THR A 144 -10.73 18.88 -6.22
N ASP A 145 -10.49 19.79 -5.29
CA ASP A 145 -10.92 21.19 -5.36
C ASP A 145 -9.87 22.10 -6.05
N GLY A 146 -8.79 21.51 -6.57
CA GLY A 146 -7.63 22.18 -7.17
C GLY A 146 -6.52 22.55 -6.17
N THR A 147 -6.78 22.45 -4.87
CA THR A 147 -5.80 22.67 -3.78
C THR A 147 -5.54 21.41 -2.98
N TYR A 148 -6.60 20.63 -2.74
CA TYR A 148 -6.59 19.39 -1.99
C TYR A 148 -7.14 18.25 -2.84
N SER A 149 -6.54 17.07 -2.65
CA SER A 149 -7.07 15.80 -3.12
C SER A 149 -7.93 15.18 -2.05
N TYR A 150 -8.96 14.46 -2.49
CA TYR A 150 -9.85 13.70 -1.66
C TYR A 150 -9.96 12.28 -2.21
N ALA A 151 -10.07 11.31 -1.31
CA ALA A 151 -10.34 9.93 -1.69
C ALA A 151 -11.30 9.25 -0.70
N ILE A 152 -12.13 8.37 -1.24
CA ILE A 152 -12.86 7.34 -0.49
C ILE A 152 -12.33 6.00 -1.00
N ASP A 153 -11.91 5.14 -0.07
CA ASP A 153 -11.39 3.80 -0.33
C ASP A 153 -12.22 2.82 0.51
N THR A 154 -12.94 1.89 -0.14
CA THR A 154 -13.84 0.95 0.51
C THR A 154 -13.15 -0.37 0.81
N ASP A 155 -13.38 -0.92 2.00
CA ASP A 155 -13.04 -2.31 2.33
C ASP A 155 -14.29 -3.19 2.26
N ARG A 156 -15.20 -3.08 3.24
CA ARG A 156 -16.45 -3.86 3.30
C ARG A 156 -17.72 -3.07 3.02
N ALA A 157 -17.64 -1.74 3.03
CA ALA A 157 -18.78 -0.91 2.67
C ALA A 157 -19.03 -1.00 1.16
N GLU A 158 -20.30 -1.00 0.77
CA GLU A 158 -20.69 -0.89 -0.62
C GLU A 158 -21.15 0.55 -0.88
N LEU A 159 -20.77 1.11 -2.02
CA LEU A 159 -21.19 2.45 -2.43
C LEU A 159 -22.09 2.36 -3.65
N SER A 160 -23.27 2.97 -3.57
CA SER A 160 -24.04 3.36 -4.74
C SER A 160 -23.62 4.74 -5.24
N LYS A 161 -24.01 5.10 -6.47
CA LYS A 161 -23.82 6.46 -7.01
C LYS A 161 -24.48 7.53 -6.12
N GLU A 162 -25.58 7.20 -5.44
CA GLU A 162 -26.26 8.12 -4.51
C GLU A 162 -25.44 8.32 -3.23
N ASP A 163 -24.84 7.25 -2.71
CA ASP A 163 -23.95 7.32 -1.54
C ASP A 163 -22.72 8.18 -1.83
N VAL A 164 -22.12 8.02 -3.03
CA VAL A 164 -21.01 8.86 -3.48
C VAL A 164 -21.41 10.34 -3.49
N ALA A 165 -22.56 10.68 -4.07
CA ALA A 165 -23.03 12.06 -4.12
C ALA A 165 -23.29 12.64 -2.71
N ASN A 166 -23.91 11.84 -1.84
CA ASN A 166 -24.19 12.22 -0.46
C ASN A 166 -22.90 12.43 0.34
N LEU A 167 -21.94 11.51 0.24
CA LEU A 167 -20.63 11.63 0.90
C LEU A 167 -19.90 12.88 0.43
N ILE A 168 -19.75 13.09 -0.88
CA ILE A 168 -19.06 14.26 -1.43
C ILE A 168 -19.69 15.58 -0.98
N SER A 169 -21.01 15.65 -0.87
CA SER A 169 -21.70 16.85 -0.37
C SER A 169 -21.42 17.17 1.11
N ASN A 170 -20.99 16.17 1.89
CA ASN A 170 -20.70 16.30 3.32
C ASN A 170 -19.19 16.27 3.65
N ILE A 171 -18.33 16.18 2.63
CA ILE A 171 -16.87 16.20 2.79
C ILE A 171 -16.32 17.56 2.36
N LYS A 172 -15.55 18.23 3.22
CA LYS A 172 -14.95 19.54 2.93
C LYS A 172 -13.51 19.64 3.39
#